data_AF-A0A1S3YTG7-F1
#
_entry.id   AF-A0A1S3YTG7-F1
#
_cell.length_a   1.000
_cell.length_b   1.000
_cell.length_c   1.000
_cell.angle_alpha   90.00
_cell.angle_beta   90.00
_cell.angle_gamma   90.00
#
_symmetry.space_group_name_H-M   'P 1'
#
loop_
_entity.id
_entity.type
_entity.pdbx_description
1 polymer ?
#
loop_
_entity_poly.entity_id
_entity_poly.type
_entity_poly.pdbx_seq_one_letter_code
_entity_poly.pdbx_strand_id
1 'polypeptide(L)'
;MQMQTLHLLSTSPVTASSSLSNFVSLNCCRCQFSNPLPFPCKTNLDFVKVKRQSKVSNLKAGFWESIRSGFVKNNTIQVIESPSSEEEEEEEPLPEEFVLIEKTQPDGTVEQIIFSSGGDVDVYDLQALCDKVGWPRRPLSKLAAALKNSYIVATLHSRKFSSGEEGNGEKKLIGMARATSDHAFNATIWDVLVDPSYQGQGLGKALIEKLIRTLLQRDIGNISLFADSQVVEFYKNLGFEPDPEGIKGMFWYPMY
;
A
#
# COMPACT_ATOMS: atom_id res chain seq x y z
N MET A 1 -8.85 8.78 11.45
CA MET A 1 -7.84 8.64 10.39
C MET A 1 -8.42 7.67 9.39
N GLN A 2 -8.80 8.14 8.21
CA GLN A 2 -9.52 7.31 7.24
C GLN A 2 -8.48 6.62 6.37
N MET A 3 -8.19 5.36 6.67
CA MET A 3 -7.48 4.49 5.75
C MET A 3 -8.54 3.91 4.84
N GLN A 4 -8.52 4.32 3.59
CA GLN A 4 -9.23 3.64 2.54
C GLN A 4 -8.18 3.38 1.49
N THR A 5 -7.93 2.13 1.16
CA THR A 5 -7.01 1.79 0.08
C THR A 5 -7.74 0.88 -0.89
N LEU A 6 -7.83 1.34 -2.14
CA LEU A 6 -8.42 0.64 -3.29
C LEU A 6 -9.89 0.24 -3.12
N HIS A 7 -10.80 1.16 -3.46
CA HIS A 7 -12.15 0.75 -3.86
C HIS A 7 -12.14 0.30 -5.34
N LEU A 8 -12.73 -0.90 -5.54
CA LEU A 8 -13.23 -1.51 -6.77
C LEU A 8 -12.26 -2.36 -7.60
N LEU A 9 -12.11 -3.63 -7.18
CA LEU A 9 -11.94 -4.74 -8.13
C LEU A 9 -13.31 -5.41 -8.39
N SER A 10 -13.66 -5.46 -9.68
CA SER A 10 -14.55 -6.44 -10.32
C SER A 10 -16.05 -6.41 -10.01
N THR A 11 -16.83 -5.85 -10.93
CA THR A 11 -18.13 -6.45 -11.33
C THR A 11 -18.34 -6.38 -12.85
N SER A 12 -18.29 -7.54 -13.51
CA SER A 12 -18.88 -7.72 -14.84
C SER A 12 -20.41 -7.88 -14.70
N PRO A 13 -21.22 -7.42 -15.67
CA PRO A 13 -22.67 -7.51 -15.57
C PRO A 13 -23.15 -8.92 -15.94
N VAL A 14 -23.87 -9.57 -15.02
CA VAL A 14 -24.72 -10.73 -15.36
C VAL A 14 -26.16 -10.24 -15.35
N THR A 15 -26.75 -10.24 -16.52
CA THR A 15 -28.18 -10.06 -16.76
C THR A 15 -28.94 -11.34 -16.38
N ALA A 16 -29.98 -11.22 -15.55
CA ALA A 16 -31.06 -12.22 -15.51
C ALA A 16 -32.34 -11.63 -14.89
N SER A 17 -33.27 -11.27 -15.78
CA SER A 17 -34.71 -11.50 -15.77
C SER A 17 -35.44 -11.77 -14.44
N SER A 18 -36.40 -10.90 -14.14
CA SER A 18 -37.48 -11.04 -13.16
C SER A 18 -38.49 -12.16 -13.45
N SER A 19 -39.01 -12.81 -12.40
CA SER A 19 -40.43 -13.16 -12.32
C SER A 19 -40.89 -13.36 -10.87
N LEU A 20 -41.96 -12.66 -10.51
CA LEU A 20 -42.72 -12.74 -9.26
C LEU A 20 -43.54 -14.04 -9.16
N SER A 21 -43.71 -14.59 -7.96
CA SER A 21 -45.03 -15.02 -7.47
C SER A 21 -45.02 -15.34 -5.97
N ASN A 22 -46.11 -14.92 -5.32
CA ASN A 22 -46.47 -15.09 -3.91
C ASN A 22 -46.87 -16.53 -3.59
N PHE A 23 -46.73 -16.99 -2.33
CA PHE A 23 -47.79 -17.73 -1.59
C PHE A 23 -47.48 -17.89 -0.07
N VAL A 24 -48.33 -17.24 0.74
CA VAL A 24 -48.96 -17.59 2.04
C VAL A 24 -48.26 -18.51 3.09
N SER A 25 -47.98 -17.89 4.25
CA SER A 25 -48.34 -18.20 5.68
C SER A 25 -48.51 -19.64 6.20
N LEU A 26 -47.92 -19.92 7.38
CA LEU A 26 -48.61 -20.43 8.60
C LEU A 26 -47.68 -20.50 9.84
N ASN A 27 -48.10 -19.81 10.92
CA ASN A 27 -48.06 -20.14 12.37
C ASN A 27 -46.83 -20.88 12.97
N CYS A 28 -46.17 -20.45 14.06
CA CYS A 28 -46.58 -20.03 15.41
C CYS A 28 -45.84 -20.95 16.42
N CYS A 29 -45.01 -20.40 17.31
CA CYS A 29 -45.04 -20.67 18.75
C CYS A 29 -43.96 -19.88 19.49
N ARG A 30 -44.39 -19.34 20.63
CA ARG A 30 -43.73 -18.38 21.52
C ARG A 30 -43.52 -19.08 22.85
N CYS A 31 -42.29 -19.14 23.37
CA CYS A 31 -42.03 -19.29 24.81
C CYS A 31 -40.77 -18.51 25.18
N GLN A 32 -40.91 -17.62 26.17
CA GLN A 32 -39.84 -16.88 26.83
C GLN A 32 -39.48 -17.52 28.18
N PHE A 33 -38.30 -17.13 28.67
CA PHE A 33 -37.90 -16.85 30.07
C PHE A 33 -36.86 -17.76 30.80
N SER A 34 -35.81 -17.03 31.25
CA SER A 34 -35.08 -17.03 32.54
C SER A 34 -33.85 -17.92 32.81
N ASN A 35 -32.73 -17.21 33.05
CA ASN A 35 -31.48 -17.53 33.80
C ASN A 35 -31.73 -17.83 35.31
N PRO A 36 -30.74 -18.15 36.21
CA PRO A 36 -29.25 -18.13 36.12
C PRO A 36 -28.49 -19.35 36.77
N LEU A 37 -27.14 -19.26 36.71
CA LEU A 37 -26.04 -20.09 37.26
C LEU A 37 -26.15 -20.51 38.75
N PRO A 38 -25.39 -21.54 39.23
CA PRO A 38 -24.03 -21.33 39.79
C PRO A 38 -22.99 -22.46 39.56
N PHE A 39 -21.70 -22.11 39.73
CA PHE A 39 -20.50 -22.98 39.76
C PHE A 39 -20.47 -23.96 40.96
N PRO A 40 -19.65 -25.04 40.94
CA PRO A 40 -18.30 -24.96 41.55
C PRO A 40 -17.15 -25.82 40.92
N CYS A 41 -15.93 -25.25 41.03
CA CYS A 41 -14.58 -25.79 41.29
C CYS A 41 -14.08 -27.22 40.89
N LYS A 42 -12.92 -27.20 40.19
CA LYS A 42 -11.61 -27.88 40.47
C LYS A 42 -11.15 -29.17 39.74
N THR A 43 -9.87 -29.06 39.31
CA THR A 43 -8.86 -30.09 38.89
C THR A 43 -9.06 -30.70 37.50
N ASN A 44 -8.07 -30.95 36.64
CA ASN A 44 -6.66 -31.27 36.83
C ASN A 44 -5.75 -30.64 35.76
N LEU A 45 -4.48 -30.52 36.14
CA LEU A 45 -3.35 -30.05 35.36
C LEU A 45 -2.78 -31.24 34.55
N ASP A 46 -2.94 -31.24 33.23
CA ASP A 46 -2.26 -32.19 32.35
C ASP A 46 -1.29 -31.46 31.41
N PHE A 47 0.00 -31.61 31.72
CA PHE A 47 1.11 -31.22 30.86
C PHE A 47 1.14 -32.14 29.63
N VAL A 48 0.59 -31.68 28.50
CA VAL A 48 0.82 -32.32 27.20
C VAL A 48 2.10 -31.77 26.58
N LYS A 49 3.14 -32.59 26.60
CA LYS A 49 4.43 -32.34 25.96
C LYS A 49 4.27 -32.55 24.43
N VAL A 50 3.93 -31.49 23.69
CA VAL A 50 3.89 -31.54 22.22
C VAL A 50 5.30 -31.33 21.68
N LYS A 51 5.91 -32.43 21.22
CA LYS A 51 7.10 -32.41 20.36
C LYS A 51 6.59 -32.19 18.93
N ARG A 52 6.91 -31.05 18.30
CA ARG A 52 6.63 -30.85 16.87
C ARG A 52 7.90 -30.48 16.11
N GLN A 53 8.16 -31.33 15.12
CA GLN A 53 9.28 -31.29 14.19
C GLN A 53 9.25 -30.01 13.37
N SER A 54 10.43 -29.42 13.24
CA SER A 54 10.78 -28.43 12.23
C SER A 54 10.52 -29.00 10.83
N LYS A 55 9.52 -28.46 10.12
CA LYS A 55 9.46 -28.56 8.67
C LYS A 55 10.09 -27.31 8.09
N VAL A 56 11.34 -27.46 7.66
CA VAL A 56 12.01 -26.53 6.77
C VAL A 56 11.28 -26.58 5.44
N SER A 57 10.63 -25.48 5.05
CA SER A 57 10.13 -25.29 3.68
C SER A 57 11.16 -24.50 2.90
N ASN A 58 11.78 -25.17 1.94
CA ASN A 58 12.59 -24.55 0.88
C ASN A 58 11.69 -23.78 -0.11
N LEU A 59 12.29 -22.81 -0.81
CA LEU A 59 11.76 -21.86 -1.83
C LEU A 59 11.34 -20.52 -1.22
N LYS A 60 11.92 -19.36 -1.57
CA LYS A 60 12.47 -18.88 -2.86
C LYS A 60 13.59 -17.85 -2.58
N ALA A 61 14.85 -18.25 -2.69
CA ALA A 61 16.01 -17.36 -2.45
C ALA A 61 16.45 -16.54 -3.69
N GLY A 62 15.86 -16.76 -4.87
CA GLY A 62 16.45 -16.27 -6.13
C GLY A 62 16.19 -14.81 -6.52
N PHE A 63 15.18 -14.13 -5.96
CA PHE A 63 14.90 -12.73 -6.34
C PHE A 63 15.55 -11.73 -5.38
N TRP A 64 15.60 -12.07 -4.09
CA TRP A 64 16.09 -11.18 -3.03
C TRP A 64 17.61 -11.18 -2.86
N GLU A 65 18.33 -12.19 -3.36
CA GLU A 65 19.81 -12.22 -3.33
C GLU A 65 20.46 -11.27 -4.34
N SER A 66 19.81 -11.01 -5.48
CA SER A 66 20.35 -10.07 -6.49
C SER A 66 20.47 -8.65 -5.94
N ILE A 67 19.56 -8.27 -5.01
CA ILE A 67 19.56 -6.96 -4.36
C ILE A 67 20.59 -6.88 -3.22
N ARG A 68 20.88 -7.99 -2.53
CA ARG A 68 21.91 -8.03 -1.49
C ARG A 68 23.34 -8.14 -2.02
N SER A 69 23.53 -8.63 -3.25
CA SER A 69 24.88 -8.88 -3.80
C SER A 69 25.72 -7.62 -4.07
N GLY A 70 25.13 -6.42 -3.98
CA GLY A 70 25.87 -5.15 -4.05
C GLY A 70 26.63 -4.78 -2.77
N PHE A 71 26.46 -5.52 -1.68
CA PHE A 71 26.97 -5.14 -0.36
C PHE A 71 27.80 -6.26 0.29
N VAL A 72 28.94 -6.60 -0.32
CA VAL A 72 30.00 -7.39 0.35
C VAL A 72 31.36 -6.80 -0.01
N LYS A 73 31.92 -6.00 0.90
CA LYS A 73 33.37 -5.74 0.97
C LYS A 73 33.91 -6.41 2.24
N ASN A 74 34.70 -7.46 2.06
CA ASN A 74 35.52 -8.06 3.10
C ASN A 74 36.82 -7.24 3.29
N ASN A 75 37.12 -6.87 4.54
CA ASN A 75 38.29 -7.27 5.33
C ASN A 75 38.84 -6.15 6.23
N THR A 76 38.69 -6.39 7.53
CA THR A 76 39.66 -6.27 8.63
C THR A 76 41.00 -5.58 8.35
N ILE A 77 41.18 -4.38 8.91
CA ILE A 77 42.33 -3.97 9.74
C ILE A 77 41.76 -3.02 10.82
N GLN A 78 42.03 -3.30 12.09
CA GLN A 78 41.71 -2.39 13.20
C GLN A 78 42.81 -1.32 13.29
N VAL A 79 42.44 -0.05 13.08
CA VAL A 79 43.17 1.12 13.58
C VAL A 79 42.12 2.00 14.24
N ILE A 80 42.33 2.27 15.53
CA ILE A 80 41.49 3.19 16.31
C ILE A 80 41.88 4.60 15.87
N GLU A 81 41.13 5.17 14.94
CA GLU A 81 41.13 6.60 14.67
C GLU A 81 39.87 7.21 15.27
N SER A 82 40.08 8.29 16.02
CA SER A 82 39.02 9.12 16.59
C SER A 82 38.11 9.63 15.47
N PRO A 83 36.77 9.72 15.67
CA PRO A 83 35.89 10.20 14.62
C PRO A 83 36.15 11.69 14.43
N SER A 84 36.93 12.02 13.40
CA SER A 84 36.85 13.32 12.75
C SER A 84 35.42 13.46 12.26
N SER A 85 34.75 14.50 12.74
CA SER A 85 33.45 14.96 12.29
C SER A 85 33.56 15.41 10.83
N GLU A 86 33.54 14.44 9.92
CA GLU A 86 33.01 14.67 8.59
C GLU A 86 31.50 14.56 8.78
N GLU A 87 30.84 15.72 8.82
CA GLU A 87 29.41 15.79 8.55
C GLU A 87 29.27 15.27 7.13
N GLU A 88 29.04 13.95 6.97
CA GLU A 88 28.49 13.40 5.75
C GLU A 88 27.15 14.14 5.60
N GLU A 89 27.14 15.18 4.78
CA GLU A 89 25.91 15.76 4.28
C GLU A 89 25.19 14.59 3.58
N GLU A 90 24.24 13.98 4.28
CA GLU A 90 23.34 12.99 3.69
C GLU A 90 22.63 13.70 2.54
N GLU A 91 23.16 13.54 1.32
CA GLU A 91 22.54 14.09 0.12
C GLU A 91 21.12 13.52 0.04
N GLU A 92 20.13 14.36 0.33
CA GLU A 92 18.72 14.03 0.15
C GLU A 92 18.53 13.47 -1.26
N PRO A 93 18.17 12.19 -1.41
CA PRO A 93 18.18 11.52 -2.70
C PRO A 93 17.17 12.20 -3.64
N LEU A 94 17.70 12.71 -4.75
CA LEU A 94 16.95 13.45 -5.76
C LEU A 94 15.74 12.65 -6.27
N PRO A 95 14.63 13.33 -6.60
CA PRO A 95 13.44 12.66 -7.13
C PRO A 95 13.77 11.92 -8.43
N GLU A 96 13.44 10.63 -8.48
CA GLU A 96 13.54 9.82 -9.70
C GLU A 96 12.29 10.08 -10.56
N GLU A 97 12.45 10.41 -11.84
CA GLU A 97 11.36 10.49 -12.81
C GLU A 97 11.70 9.66 -14.05
N PHE A 98 10.82 8.74 -14.46
CA PHE A 98 11.00 7.95 -15.68
C PHE A 98 9.68 7.43 -16.25
N VAL A 99 9.67 7.12 -17.54
CA VAL A 99 8.52 6.55 -18.24
C VAL A 99 8.40 5.07 -17.90
N LEU A 100 7.26 4.67 -17.32
CA LEU A 100 6.92 3.27 -17.04
C LEU A 100 6.40 2.56 -18.28
N ILE A 101 5.56 3.24 -19.05
CA ILE A 101 4.83 2.68 -20.19
C ILE A 101 4.70 3.77 -21.24
N GLU A 102 4.96 3.43 -22.49
CA GLU A 102 4.66 4.25 -23.66
C GLU A 102 3.77 3.43 -24.60
N LYS A 103 2.66 4.02 -25.06
CA LYS A 103 1.72 3.40 -26.00
C LYS A 103 1.41 4.39 -27.12
N THR A 104 1.55 3.93 -28.36
CA THR A 104 1.09 4.69 -29.53
C THR A 104 -0.29 4.18 -29.94
N GLN A 105 -1.25 5.09 -29.98
CA GLN A 105 -2.60 4.81 -30.45
C GLN A 105 -2.66 4.80 -31.99
N PRO A 106 -3.69 4.15 -32.59
CA PRO A 106 -3.83 4.09 -34.06
C PRO A 106 -3.97 5.45 -34.74
N ASP A 107 -4.42 6.47 -34.01
CA ASP A 107 -4.54 7.86 -34.49
C ASP A 107 -3.20 8.63 -34.46
N GLY A 108 -2.11 7.98 -34.04
CA GLY A 108 -0.78 8.59 -33.91
C GLY A 108 -0.55 9.34 -32.59
N THR A 109 -1.52 9.33 -31.67
CA THR A 109 -1.36 9.88 -30.32
C THR A 109 -0.47 8.95 -29.49
N VAL A 110 0.58 9.48 -28.89
CA VAL A 110 1.42 8.77 -27.92
C VAL A 110 0.95 9.08 -26.52
N GLU A 111 0.73 8.05 -25.70
CA GLU A 111 0.48 8.16 -24.27
C GLU A 111 1.65 7.57 -23.49
N GLN A 112 2.25 8.38 -22.63
CA GLN A 112 3.25 7.97 -21.66
C GLN A 112 2.65 7.95 -20.25
N ILE A 113 2.96 6.90 -19.49
CA ILE A 113 2.74 6.85 -18.06
C ILE A 113 4.09 7.04 -17.38
N ILE A 114 4.21 8.11 -16.61
CA ILE A 114 5.44 8.52 -15.95
C ILE A 114 5.33 8.29 -14.45
N PHE A 115 6.35 7.67 -13.87
CA PHE A 115 6.52 7.57 -12.43
C PHE A 115 7.40 8.72 -11.92
N SER A 116 7.09 9.27 -10.74
CA SER A 116 7.97 10.19 -10.01
C SER A 116 7.96 9.89 -8.51
N SER A 117 9.12 9.88 -7.83
CA SER A 117 9.25 9.60 -6.38
C SER A 117 9.40 10.82 -5.46
N GLY A 118 9.29 12.04 -6.00
CA GLY A 118 9.38 13.27 -5.20
C GLY A 118 8.94 14.52 -5.94
N GLY A 119 7.90 14.39 -6.78
CA GLY A 119 7.30 15.52 -7.47
C GLY A 119 6.37 16.33 -6.56
N ASP A 120 6.28 17.63 -6.81
CA ASP A 120 5.23 18.46 -6.21
C ASP A 120 3.86 17.99 -6.74
N VAL A 121 2.93 17.77 -5.82
CA VAL A 121 1.59 17.28 -6.15
C VAL A 121 0.61 18.39 -5.86
N ASP A 122 0.01 18.91 -6.92
CA ASP A 122 -1.04 19.91 -6.79
C ASP A 122 -2.23 19.33 -5.99
N VAL A 123 -2.66 20.07 -4.98
CA VAL A 123 -3.71 19.62 -4.06
C VAL A 123 -5.08 19.53 -4.73
N TYR A 124 -5.33 20.30 -5.78
CA TYR A 124 -6.56 20.23 -6.57
C TYR A 124 -6.55 19.00 -7.47
N ASP A 125 -5.41 18.67 -8.09
CA ASP A 125 -5.26 17.43 -8.87
C ASP A 125 -5.44 16.19 -7.98
N LEU A 126 -4.83 16.20 -6.79
CA LEU A 126 -5.01 15.11 -5.83
C LEU A 126 -6.46 15.02 -5.35
N GLN A 127 -7.12 16.16 -5.08
CA GLN A 127 -8.53 16.15 -4.70
C GLN A 127 -9.41 15.60 -5.84
N ALA A 128 -9.17 16.01 -7.09
CA ALA A 128 -9.89 15.49 -8.25
C ALA A 128 -9.69 13.98 -8.42
N LEU A 129 -8.48 13.47 -8.16
CA LEU A 129 -8.21 12.03 -8.16
C LEU A 129 -8.93 11.31 -7.00
N CYS A 130 -8.94 11.90 -5.80
CA CYS A 130 -9.68 11.39 -4.64
C CYS A 130 -11.18 11.29 -4.94
N ASP A 131 -11.76 12.32 -5.56
CA ASP A 131 -13.18 12.35 -5.94
C ASP A 131 -13.52 11.17 -6.89
N LYS A 132 -12.66 10.86 -7.86
CA LYS A 132 -12.88 9.74 -8.81
C LYS A 132 -12.88 8.37 -8.13
N VAL A 133 -12.04 8.17 -7.12
CA VAL A 133 -11.98 6.90 -6.36
C VAL A 133 -13.03 6.83 -5.25
N GLY A 134 -13.87 7.86 -5.11
CA GLY A 134 -14.96 7.92 -4.14
C GLY A 134 -14.51 8.26 -2.72
N TRP A 135 -13.33 8.86 -2.55
CA TRP A 135 -12.85 9.26 -1.23
C TRP A 135 -13.51 10.57 -0.77
N PRO A 136 -13.81 10.72 0.53
CA PRO A 136 -14.35 11.95 1.05
C PRO A 136 -13.33 13.09 0.93
N ARG A 137 -13.83 14.29 0.63
CA ARG A 137 -12.99 15.48 0.57
C ARG A 137 -12.42 15.81 1.95
N ARG A 138 -11.14 16.19 1.95
CA ARG A 138 -10.39 16.63 3.13
C ARG A 138 -10.12 18.14 3.01
N PRO A 139 -10.00 18.90 4.10
CA PRO A 139 -9.58 20.30 4.03
C PRO A 139 -8.25 20.43 3.30
N LEU A 140 -8.20 21.23 2.23
CA LEU A 140 -7.03 21.34 1.34
C LEU A 140 -5.75 21.76 2.09
N SER A 141 -5.87 22.63 3.09
CA SER A 141 -4.74 23.03 3.93
C SER A 141 -4.13 21.87 4.72
N LYS A 142 -4.96 20.93 5.20
CA LYS A 142 -4.50 19.71 5.88
C LYS A 142 -3.92 18.70 4.89
N LEU A 143 -4.47 18.63 3.69
CA LEU A 143 -3.94 17.78 2.62
C LEU A 143 -2.55 18.26 2.18
N ALA A 144 -2.38 19.56 1.95
CA ALA A 144 -1.10 20.19 1.65
C ALA A 144 -0.07 19.91 2.75
N ALA A 145 -0.46 20.09 4.02
CA ALA A 145 0.41 19.77 5.15
C ALA A 145 0.78 18.28 5.21
N ALA A 146 -0.16 17.37 4.93
CA ALA A 146 0.12 15.93 4.90
C ALA A 146 1.10 15.56 3.78
N LEU A 147 0.98 16.16 2.60
CA LEU A 147 1.93 15.97 1.50
C LEU A 147 3.32 16.49 1.87
N LYS A 148 3.40 17.72 2.36
CA LYS A 148 4.67 18.37 2.76
C LYS A 148 5.41 17.59 3.85
N ASN A 149 4.71 16.98 4.79
CA ASN A 149 5.31 16.23 5.90
C ASN A 149 5.38 14.72 5.62
N SER A 150 5.18 14.29 4.37
CA SER A 150 5.40 12.90 3.98
C SER A 150 6.83 12.73 3.50
N TYR A 151 7.42 11.60 3.88
CA TYR A 151 8.79 11.28 3.52
C TYR A 151 8.93 10.99 2.03
N ILE A 152 7.94 10.30 1.45
CA ILE A 152 7.86 10.03 0.01
C ILE A 152 6.42 10.24 -0.47
N VAL A 153 6.30 10.95 -1.60
CA VAL A 153 5.08 11.03 -2.40
C VAL A 153 5.42 10.52 -3.81
N ALA A 154 5.04 9.27 -4.08
CA ALA A 154 5.19 8.66 -5.39
C ALA A 154 3.94 8.95 -6.24
N THR A 155 4.13 9.29 -7.50
CA THR A 155 3.03 9.64 -8.42
C THR A 155 3.12 8.91 -9.74
N LEU A 156 1.96 8.78 -10.38
CA LEU A 156 1.81 8.37 -11.76
C LEU A 156 1.14 9.51 -12.54
N HIS A 157 1.76 9.92 -13.63
CA HIS A 157 1.21 10.93 -14.54
C HIS A 157 0.98 10.33 -15.94
N SER A 158 -0.19 10.56 -16.52
CA SER A 158 -0.41 10.34 -17.95
C SER A 158 -0.02 11.61 -18.71
N ARG A 159 0.73 11.45 -19.79
CA ARG A 159 1.08 12.52 -20.72
C ARG A 159 0.71 12.07 -22.12
N LYS A 160 -0.10 12.86 -22.82
CA LYS A 160 -0.53 12.57 -24.19
C LYS A 160 -0.03 13.64 -25.14
N PHE A 161 0.56 13.25 -26.25
CA PHE A 161 1.06 14.15 -27.28
C PHE A 161 0.98 13.49 -28.66
N SER A 162 0.91 14.31 -29.70
CA SER A 162 0.94 13.83 -31.09
C SER A 162 2.36 13.42 -31.46
N SER A 163 2.54 12.41 -32.32
CA SER A 163 3.87 11.90 -32.75
C SER A 163 4.83 12.94 -33.39
N GLY A 164 4.40 14.19 -33.59
CA GLY A 164 5.24 15.31 -34.06
C GLY A 164 5.51 16.41 -33.02
N GLU A 165 4.96 16.31 -31.81
CA GLU A 165 5.10 17.30 -30.73
C GLU A 165 5.69 16.63 -29.47
N GLU A 166 6.84 15.97 -29.65
CA GLU A 166 7.52 15.29 -28.55
C GLU A 166 7.74 16.25 -27.37
N GLY A 167 7.14 15.93 -26.23
CA GLY A 167 7.42 16.57 -24.94
C GLY A 167 6.47 17.69 -24.50
N ASN A 168 5.51 18.15 -25.31
CA ASN A 168 4.62 19.28 -24.93
C ASN A 168 3.23 18.88 -24.39
N GLY A 169 3.02 17.58 -24.11
CA GLY A 169 1.76 17.11 -23.53
C GLY A 169 1.60 17.50 -22.06
N GLU A 170 0.39 17.90 -21.66
CA GLU A 170 0.06 18.18 -20.26
C GLU A 170 0.15 16.89 -19.42
N LYS A 171 0.78 16.98 -18.24
CA LYS A 171 0.85 15.87 -17.28
C LYS A 171 -0.44 15.85 -16.46
N LYS A 172 -1.14 14.71 -16.47
CA LYS A 172 -2.33 14.48 -15.66
C LYS A 172 -2.05 13.47 -14.57
N LEU A 173 -2.31 13.81 -13.31
CA LEU A 173 -2.19 12.88 -12.19
C LEU A 173 -3.20 11.73 -12.34
N ILE A 174 -2.71 10.50 -12.42
CA ILE A 174 -3.51 9.27 -12.55
C ILE A 174 -3.25 8.26 -11.43
N GLY A 175 -2.32 8.53 -10.53
CA GLY A 175 -2.09 7.68 -9.36
C GLY A 175 -1.14 8.33 -8.36
N MET A 176 -1.27 7.96 -7.09
CA MET A 176 -0.41 8.44 -6.01
C MET A 176 -0.24 7.34 -4.95
N ALA A 177 0.96 7.24 -4.38
CA ALA A 177 1.24 6.51 -3.17
C ALA A 177 2.03 7.40 -2.20
N ARG A 178 1.65 7.45 -0.93
CA ARG A 178 2.25 8.33 0.08
C ARG A 178 2.71 7.55 1.30
N ALA A 179 3.93 7.82 1.76
CA ALA A 179 4.49 7.22 2.97
C ALA A 179 5.07 8.27 3.93
N THR A 180 4.85 8.07 5.24
CA THR A 180 5.58 8.78 6.29
C THR A 180 6.69 7.88 6.83
N SER A 181 7.75 8.47 7.37
CA SER A 181 8.85 7.72 7.97
C SER A 181 9.44 8.47 9.16
N ASP A 182 10.15 7.74 10.02
CA ASP A 182 11.09 8.30 11.00
C ASP A 182 12.47 8.62 10.41
N HIS A 183 12.63 8.49 9.08
CA HIS A 183 13.85 8.72 8.31
C HIS A 183 14.99 7.74 8.61
N ALA A 184 14.72 6.65 9.35
CA ALA A 184 15.76 5.69 9.72
C ALA A 184 15.28 4.25 9.57
N PHE A 185 14.24 3.86 10.31
CA PHE A 185 13.89 2.45 10.46
C PHE A 185 12.53 2.12 9.86
N ASN A 186 11.57 3.01 10.06
CA ASN A 186 10.15 2.71 9.88
C ASN A 186 9.54 3.61 8.82
N ALA A 187 8.75 3.00 7.94
CA ALA A 187 7.84 3.72 7.05
C ALA A 187 6.43 3.14 7.13
N THR A 188 5.43 4.00 7.01
CA THR A 188 4.02 3.59 6.88
C THR A 188 3.43 4.18 5.62
N ILE A 189 2.94 3.32 4.74
CA ILE A 189 2.21 3.70 3.52
C ILE A 189 0.76 3.98 3.90
N TRP A 190 0.27 5.17 3.55
CA TRP A 190 -1.04 5.68 3.95
C TRP A 190 -2.05 5.69 2.82
N ASP A 191 -1.83 6.55 1.82
CA ASP A 191 -2.76 6.75 0.71
C ASP A 191 -2.18 6.03 -0.51
N VAL A 192 -2.92 5.10 -1.09
CA VAL A 192 -2.59 4.46 -2.38
C VAL A 192 -3.84 4.47 -3.25
N LEU A 193 -3.77 5.20 -4.36
CA LEU A 193 -4.89 5.35 -5.28
C LEU A 193 -4.42 5.44 -6.72
N VAL A 194 -5.25 4.90 -7.61
CA VAL A 194 -5.07 4.92 -9.07
C VAL A 194 -6.41 5.30 -9.68
N ASP A 195 -6.40 6.19 -10.66
CA ASP A 195 -7.59 6.62 -11.41
C ASP A 195 -8.33 5.37 -11.91
N PRO A 196 -9.66 5.25 -11.68
CA PRO A 196 -10.43 4.08 -12.10
C PRO A 196 -10.24 3.69 -13.56
N SER A 197 -10.03 4.67 -14.45
CA SER A 197 -9.80 4.45 -15.89
C SER A 197 -8.47 3.74 -16.19
N TYR A 198 -7.55 3.73 -15.22
CA TYR A 198 -6.20 3.19 -15.31
C TYR A 198 -6.01 1.94 -14.41
N GLN A 199 -7.04 1.52 -13.70
CA GLN A 199 -7.02 0.31 -12.88
C GLN A 199 -7.04 -0.96 -13.75
N GLY A 200 -6.68 -2.11 -13.16
CA GLY A 200 -6.59 -3.39 -13.87
C GLY A 200 -5.40 -3.54 -14.81
N GLN A 201 -4.57 -2.50 -14.97
CA GLN A 201 -3.40 -2.50 -15.86
C GLN A 201 -2.06 -2.75 -15.14
N GLY A 202 -2.10 -3.15 -13.86
CA GLY A 202 -0.89 -3.40 -13.06
C GLY A 202 -0.20 -2.14 -12.52
N LEU A 203 -0.74 -0.94 -12.76
CA LEU A 203 -0.13 0.32 -12.33
C LEU A 203 -0.03 0.47 -10.81
N GLY A 204 -1.04 0.05 -10.05
CA GLY A 204 -0.98 0.07 -8.59
C GLY A 204 0.16 -0.81 -8.04
N LYS A 205 0.38 -1.98 -8.67
CA LYS A 205 1.50 -2.85 -8.34
C LYS A 205 2.84 -2.16 -8.66
N ALA A 206 2.99 -1.61 -9.87
CA ALA A 206 4.22 -0.92 -10.27
C ALA A 206 4.53 0.27 -9.34
N LEU A 207 3.51 1.04 -8.96
CA LEU A 207 3.63 2.18 -8.04
C LEU A 207 4.15 1.75 -6.67
N ILE A 208 3.58 0.70 -6.08
CA ILE A 208 4.00 0.19 -4.76
C ILE A 208 5.38 -0.46 -4.83
N GLU A 209 5.68 -1.25 -5.86
CA GLU A 209 7.00 -1.86 -6.02
C GLU A 209 8.10 -0.79 -6.12
N LYS A 210 7.84 0.30 -6.84
CA LYS A 210 8.78 1.42 -6.95
C LYS A 210 8.91 2.18 -5.64
N LEU A 211 7.81 2.47 -4.95
CA LEU A 211 7.84 3.08 -3.62
C LEU A 211 8.66 2.25 -2.63
N ILE A 212 8.45 0.94 -2.58
CA ILE A 212 9.22 0.02 -1.71
C ILE A 212 10.71 0.07 -2.07
N ARG A 213 11.07 0.04 -3.36
CA ARG A 213 12.47 0.14 -3.79
C ARG A 213 13.10 1.45 -3.34
N THR A 214 12.40 2.58 -3.49
CA THR A 214 12.89 3.88 -3.03
C THR A 214 13.08 3.90 -1.51
N LEU A 215 12.16 3.34 -0.73
CA LEU A 215 12.31 3.23 0.73
C LEU A 215 13.52 2.36 1.12
N LEU A 216 13.71 1.22 0.46
CA LEU A 216 14.85 0.32 0.71
C LEU A 216 16.20 0.94 0.29
N GLN A 217 16.23 1.72 -0.79
CA GLN A 217 17.43 2.47 -1.19
C GLN A 217 17.83 3.53 -0.17
N ARG A 218 16.85 4.01 0.63
CA ARG A 218 17.04 4.94 1.74
C ARG A 218 17.20 4.22 3.09
N ASP A 219 17.60 2.94 3.06
CA ASP A 219 17.85 2.07 4.21
C ASP A 219 16.65 1.84 5.17
N ILE A 220 15.42 2.10 4.72
CA ILE A 220 14.22 1.84 5.53
C ILE A 220 13.78 0.39 5.35
N GLY A 221 14.13 -0.45 6.33
CA GLY A 221 13.81 -1.88 6.32
C GLY A 221 12.40 -2.25 6.79
N ASN A 222 11.78 -1.47 7.69
CA ASN A 222 10.45 -1.80 8.24
C ASN A 222 9.35 -0.98 7.55
N ILE A 223 8.68 -1.58 6.57
CA ILE A 223 7.63 -0.93 5.77
C ILE A 223 6.27 -1.53 6.14
N SER A 224 5.39 -0.69 6.66
CA SER A 224 4.05 -1.06 7.11
C SER A 224 2.97 -0.40 6.26
N LEU A 225 1.78 -0.99 6.25
CA LEU A 225 0.58 -0.40 5.69
C LEU A 225 -0.65 -0.96 6.40
N PHE A 226 -1.78 -0.35 6.13
CA PHE A 226 -3.07 -0.82 6.60
C PHE A 226 -3.98 -1.03 5.39
N ALA A 227 -4.43 -2.28 5.23
CA ALA A 227 -5.21 -2.70 4.09
C ALA A 227 -6.67 -2.93 4.48
N ASP A 228 -7.59 -2.44 3.66
CA ASP A 228 -8.98 -2.88 3.71
C ASP A 228 -9.08 -4.35 3.33
N SER A 229 -10.09 -5.04 3.86
CA SER A 229 -10.28 -6.49 3.66
C SER A 229 -10.26 -6.93 2.19
N GLN A 230 -10.73 -6.07 1.28
CA GLN A 230 -10.82 -6.34 -0.15
C GLN A 230 -9.46 -6.35 -0.86
N VAL A 231 -8.43 -5.72 -0.29
CA VAL A 231 -7.12 -5.53 -0.94
C VAL A 231 -5.97 -6.21 -0.19
N VAL A 232 -6.27 -6.95 0.88
CA VAL A 232 -5.27 -7.76 1.60
C VAL A 232 -4.54 -8.70 0.65
N GLU A 233 -5.26 -9.39 -0.25
CA GLU A 233 -4.62 -10.34 -1.18
C GLU A 233 -3.75 -9.63 -2.22
N PHE A 234 -4.10 -8.40 -2.63
CA PHE A 234 -3.24 -7.58 -3.47
C PHE A 234 -1.89 -7.31 -2.79
N TYR A 235 -1.90 -6.88 -1.52
CA TYR A 235 -0.68 -6.59 -0.78
C TYR A 235 0.12 -7.86 -0.41
N LYS A 236 -0.56 -8.97 -0.12
CA LYS A 236 0.12 -10.26 0.08
C LYS A 236 0.91 -10.71 -1.14
N ASN A 237 0.36 -10.50 -2.34
CA ASN A 237 1.06 -10.79 -3.59
C ASN A 237 2.28 -9.89 -3.84
N LEU A 238 2.40 -8.77 -3.11
CA LEU A 238 3.58 -7.89 -3.11
C LEU A 238 4.57 -8.22 -1.99
N GLY A 239 4.26 -9.20 -1.14
CA GLY A 239 5.13 -9.65 -0.05
C GLY A 239 4.77 -9.09 1.33
N PHE A 240 3.67 -8.33 1.47
CA PHE A 240 3.20 -7.92 2.79
C PHE A 240 2.53 -9.10 3.53
N GLU A 241 2.79 -9.20 4.83
CA GLU A 241 2.18 -10.21 5.69
C GLU A 241 1.23 -9.55 6.69
N PRO A 242 -0.04 -10.00 6.79
CA PRO A 242 -0.94 -9.52 7.82
C PRO A 242 -0.59 -10.15 9.17
N ASP A 243 -0.57 -9.34 10.22
CA ASP A 243 -0.33 -9.76 11.61
C ASP A 243 0.92 -10.64 11.82
N PRO A 244 2.12 -10.22 11.34
CA PRO A 244 3.33 -11.01 11.51
C PRO A 244 3.59 -11.24 13.00
N GLU A 245 3.86 -12.49 13.36
CA GLU A 245 4.10 -12.91 14.76
C GLU A 245 2.96 -12.56 15.74
N GLY A 246 1.74 -12.31 15.23
CA GLY A 246 0.59 -11.92 16.03
C GLY A 246 0.56 -10.44 16.44
N ILE A 247 1.46 -9.60 15.90
CA ILE A 247 1.42 -8.14 16.07
C ILE A 247 0.10 -7.60 15.51
N LYS A 248 -0.52 -6.66 16.22
CA LYS A 248 -1.81 -6.07 15.84
C LYS A 248 -1.69 -4.56 15.63
N GLY A 249 -2.19 -4.09 14.48
CA GLY A 249 -2.48 -2.68 14.28
C GLY A 249 -3.65 -2.25 15.18
N MET A 250 -3.47 -1.18 15.95
CA MET A 250 -4.50 -0.65 16.85
C MET A 250 -4.83 0.79 16.48
N PHE A 251 -6.11 1.12 16.56
CA PHE A 251 -6.61 2.48 16.35
C PHE A 251 -7.15 3.03 17.66
N TRP A 252 -6.74 4.25 18.00
CA TRP A 252 -7.29 4.95 19.15
C TRP A 252 -8.53 5.74 18.74
N TYR A 253 -9.59 5.59 19.52
CA TYR A 253 -10.81 6.39 19.41
C TYR A 253 -10.93 7.24 20.67
N PRO A 254 -10.98 8.58 20.55
CA PRO A 254 -11.18 9.44 21.71
C PRO A 254 -12.51 9.11 22.37
N MET A 255 -12.46 8.81 23.66
CA MET A 255 -13.64 8.56 24.50
C MET A 255 -14.03 9.77 25.36
N TYR A 256 -13.26 10.86 25.27
CA TYR A 256 -13.37 12.08 26.07
C TYR A 256 -13.03 13.30 25.22
#